data_AF-A0A522VP36-F1
#
_entry.id   AF-A0A522VP36-F1
#
_cell.length_a   1.000
_cell.length_b   1.000
_cell.length_c   1.000
_cell.angle_alpha   90.00
_cell.angle_beta   90.00
_cell.angle_gamma   90.00
#
_symmetry.space_group_name_H-M   'P 1'
#
loop_
_entity.id
_entity.type
_entity.pdbx_description
1 polymer ?
#
loop_
_entity_poly.entity_id
_entity_poly.type
_entity_poly.pdbx_seq_one_letter_code
_entity_poly.pdbx_strand_id
1 'polypeptide(L)' 'MHIWVDADACPVAVKEILYRAAERAQIALTLVANKALRVPRSRFIRALQVARGFDIADAEIAGRLAPGD' A
#
# COMPACT_ATOMS: atom_id res chain seq x y z
N MET A 1 10.55 -0.96 9.40
CA MET A 1 9.42 -1.82 9.02
C MET A 1 8.36 -0.97 8.36
N HIS A 2 8.11 -1.24 7.09
CA HIS A 2 7.14 -0.55 6.24
C HIS A 2 6.35 -1.62 5.49
N ILE A 3 5.03 -1.49 5.46
CA ILE A 3 4.15 -2.45 4.78
C ILE A 3 3.83 -1.91 3.39
N TRP A 4 4.19 -2.70 2.38
CA TRP A 4 3.86 -2.46 0.98
C TRP A 4 2.76 -3.42 0.51
N VAL A 5 1.76 -2.91 -0.19
CA VAL A 5 0.61 -3.71 -0.63
C VAL A 5 0.23 -3.32 -2.04
N ASP A 6 0.16 -4.30 -2.95
CA ASP A 6 -0.60 -4.16 -4.20
C ASP A 6 -2.10 -4.16 -3.86
N ALA A 7 -2.75 -3.01 -4.08
CA ALA A 7 -4.13 -2.76 -3.76
C ALA A 7 -5.10 -3.02 -4.92
N ASP A 8 -4.59 -3.35 -6.12
CA ASP A 8 -5.41 -3.78 -7.24
C ASP A 8 -5.92 -5.21 -7.04
N ALA A 9 -5.08 -6.09 -6.50
CA ALA A 9 -5.45 -7.46 -6.13
C ALA A 9 -6.05 -7.59 -4.72
N CYS A 10 -5.91 -6.56 -3.86
CA CYS A 10 -6.32 -6.65 -2.46
C CYS A 10 -7.84 -6.40 -2.23
N PRO A 11 -8.58 -7.35 -1.61
CA PRO A 11 -9.98 -7.15 -1.24
C PRO A 11 -10.17 -5.97 -0.28
N VAL A 12 -11.33 -5.32 -0.34
CA VAL A 12 -11.66 -4.16 0.51
C VAL A 12 -11.55 -4.50 2.00
N ALA A 13 -12.06 -5.66 2.42
CA ALA A 13 -12.00 -6.09 3.82
C ALA A 13 -10.56 -6.22 4.36
N VAL A 14 -9.62 -6.68 3.51
CA VAL A 14 -8.21 -6.79 3.89
C VAL A 14 -7.58 -5.40 4.05
N LYS A 15 -7.89 -4.46 3.14
CA LYS A 15 -7.44 -3.06 3.26
C LYS A 15 -7.91 -2.42 4.57
N GLU A 16 -9.15 -2.65 4.98
CA GLU A 16 -9.66 -2.15 6.28
C GLU A 16 -8.92 -2.72 7.48
N ILE A 17 -8.57 -4.01 7.44
CA ILE A 17 -7.74 -4.65 8.48
C ILE A 17 -6.35 -4.02 8.50
N LEU A 18 -5.74 -3.83 7.34
CA LEU A 18 -4.42 -3.21 7.20
C LEU A 18 -4.41 -1.76 7.70
N TYR A 19 -5.44 -0.98 7.43
CA TYR A 19 -5.56 0.39 7.94
C TYR A 19 -5.57 0.41 9.48
N ARG A 20 -6.40 -0.43 10.10
CA ARG A 20 -6.48 -0.55 11.56
C ARG A 20 -5.16 -1.05 12.16
N ALA A 21 -4.51 -2.01 11.51
CA ALA A 21 -3.23 -2.56 11.94
C ALA A 21 -2.11 -1.51 11.85
N ALA A 22 -2.01 -0.80 10.74
CA ALA A 22 -1.01 0.26 10.51
C ALA A 22 -1.15 1.40 11.53
N GLU A 23 -2.37 1.84 11.80
CA GLU A 23 -2.65 2.86 12.82
C GLU A 23 -2.27 2.38 14.22
N ARG A 24 -2.75 1.20 14.63
CA ARG A 24 -2.52 0.67 15.98
C ARG A 24 -1.04 0.40 16.24
N ALA A 25 -0.33 -0.11 15.25
CA ALA A 25 1.10 -0.42 15.35
C ALA A 25 1.99 0.79 15.02
N GLN A 26 1.41 1.89 14.54
CA GLN A 26 2.14 3.07 14.04
C GLN A 26 3.18 2.73 12.97
N ILE A 27 2.85 1.79 12.09
CA ILE A 27 3.71 1.31 11.01
C ILE A 27 3.26 1.95 9.70
N ALA A 28 4.23 2.45 8.93
CA ALA A 28 3.96 3.00 7.61
C ALA A 28 3.37 1.91 6.68
N LEU A 29 2.22 2.21 6.06
CA LEU A 29 1.53 1.39 5.08
C LEU A 29 1.40 2.21 3.79
N THR A 30 1.92 1.69 2.69
CA THR A 30 1.74 2.26 1.36
C THR A 30 1.02 1.28 0.45
N LEU A 31 -0.15 1.70 -0.03
CA LEU A 31 -0.97 0.95 -0.97
C LEU A 31 -0.66 1.43 -2.39
N VAL A 32 -0.23 0.52 -3.24
CA VAL A 32 0.12 0.79 -4.64
C VAL A 32 -1.00 0.27 -5.53
N ALA A 33 -1.50 1.08 -6.46
CA ALA A 33 -2.55 0.65 -7.40
C ALA A 33 -2.56 1.47 -8.69
N ASN A 34 -3.07 0.89 -9.77
CA ASN A 34 -3.25 1.51 -11.08
C ASN A 34 -4.45 2.46 -11.16
N LYS A 35 -5.18 2.61 -10.05
CA LYS A 35 -6.36 3.46 -9.90
C LYS A 35 -6.25 4.29 -8.63
N ALA A 36 -6.92 5.44 -8.63
CA ALA A 36 -7.00 6.27 -7.44
C ALA A 36 -7.66 5.49 -6.29
N LEU A 37 -6.97 5.40 -5.15
CA LEU A 37 -7.47 4.78 -3.94
C LEU A 37 -7.93 5.85 -2.96
N ARG A 38 -9.09 5.64 -2.35
CA ARG A 38 -9.50 6.41 -1.17
C ARG A 38 -8.98 5.69 0.07
N VAL A 39 -8.06 6.35 0.77
CA VAL A 39 -7.49 5.88 2.04
C VAL A 39 -7.94 6.79 3.19
N PRO A 40 -8.02 6.28 4.43
CA PRO A 40 -8.32 7.12 5.60
C PRO A 40 -7.24 8.20 5.80
N ARG A 41 -7.63 9.33 6.41
CA ARG A 41 -6.67 10.37 6.78
C ARG A 41 -5.81 9.86 7.94
N SER A 42 -4.53 9.63 7.65
CA SER A 42 -3.58 9.01 8.57
C SER A 42 -2.19 9.58 8.34
N ARG A 43 -1.35 9.59 9.37
CA ARG A 43 0.11 9.83 9.21
C ARG A 43 0.85 8.59 8.71
N PHE A 44 0.26 7.41 8.87
CA PHE A 44 0.87 6.12 8.60
C PHE A 44 0.38 5.49 7.29
N ILE A 45 -0.78 5.89 6.77
CA ILE A 45 -1.37 5.27 5.58
C ILE A 45 -1.26 6.21 4.39
N ARG A 46 -0.72 5.71 3.28
CA ARG A 46 -0.59 6.44 2.01
C ARG A 46 -1.06 5.58 0.84
N ALA A 47 -1.57 6.23 -0.20
CA ALA A 47 -1.83 5.61 -1.49
C ALA A 47 -0.84 6.16 -2.52
N LEU A 48 -0.26 5.27 -3.30
CA LEU A 48 0.57 5.58 -4.47
C LEU A 48 -0.15 5.07 -5.70
N GLN A 49 -0.51 5.99 -6.60
CA GLN A 49 -1.09 5.62 -7.88
C GLN A 49 0.03 5.41 -8.90
N VAL A 50 -0.03 4.29 -9.61
CA VAL A 50 0.88 3.95 -10.71
C VAL A 50 0.14 3.93 -12.05
N ALA A 51 0.90 3.83 -13.14
CA ALA A 51 0.33 3.63 -14.47
C ALA A 51 -0.41 2.28 -14.54
N ARG A 52 -1.34 2.17 -15.50
CA ARG A 52 -1.98 0.88 -15.80
C ARG A 52 -1.01 -0.03 -16.54
N GLY A 53 -0.95 -1.28 -16.11
CA GLY A 53 -0.17 -2.32 -16.74
C GLY A 53 -0.10 -3.55 -15.83
N PHE A 54 0.29 -4.67 -16.42
CA PHE A 54 0.59 -5.89 -15.68
C PHE A 54 1.89 -5.69 -14.90
N ASP A 55 1.97 -6.19 -13.66
CA ASP A 55 3.12 -6.14 -12.75
C ASP A 55 3.68 -4.73 -12.43
N ILE A 56 3.01 -3.64 -12.84
CA ILE A 56 3.50 -2.27 -12.58
C ILE A 56 3.52 -1.97 -11.07
N ALA A 57 2.49 -2.39 -10.34
CA ALA A 57 2.44 -2.20 -8.89
C ALA A 57 3.57 -2.98 -8.19
N ASP A 58 3.82 -4.22 -8.60
CA ASP A 58 4.88 -5.07 -8.05
C ASP A 58 6.26 -4.49 -8.34
N ALA A 59 6.51 -4.04 -9.58
CA ALA A 59 7.76 -3.41 -9.96
C ALA A 59 8.01 -2.12 -9.16
N GLU A 60 6.96 -1.31 -8.95
CA GLU A 60 7.06 -0.09 -8.15
C GLU A 60 7.36 -0.38 -6.68
N ILE A 61 6.73 -1.41 -6.10
CA ILE A 61 7.02 -1.86 -4.75
C ILE A 61 8.48 -2.32 -4.67
N ALA A 62 8.90 -3.24 -5.54
CA ALA A 62 10.24 -3.80 -5.57
C ALA A 62 11.32 -2.72 -5.72
N GLY A 63 11.08 -1.71 -6.57
CA GLY A 63 12.00 -0.59 -6.77
C GLY A 63 12.12 0.36 -5.58
N ARG A 64 11.20 0.31 -4.61
CA ARG A 64 11.19 1.15 -3.41
C ARG A 64 11.60 0.44 -2.13
N LEU A 65 11.73 -0.89 -2.16
CA LEU A 65 12.19 -1.66 -1.01
C LEU A 65 13.58 -1.21 -0.58
N ALA A 66 13.78 -1.05 0.72
CA ALA A 66 15.10 -0.89 1.31
C ALA A 66 15.66 -2.26 1.72
N PRO A 67 16.99 -2.40 1.85
CA PRO A 67 17.58 -3.59 2.45
C PRO A 67 16.98 -3.87 3.84
N GLY A 68 16.33 -5.03 4.00
CA GLY A 68 15.70 -5.45 5.25
C GLY A 68 14.21 -5.14 5.38
N ASP A 69 13.55 -4.66 4.32
CA ASP A 69 12.09 -4.66 4.20
C ASP A 69 11.53 -6.03 3.77
#